data_AF-A0A964QAY8-F1
#
_entry.id   AF-A0A964QAY8-F1
#
_cell.length_a   1.000
_cell.length_b   1.000
_cell.length_c   1.000
_cell.angle_alpha   90.00
_cell.angle_beta   90.00
_cell.angle_gamma   90.00
#
_symmetry.space_group_name_H-M   'P 1'
#
loop_
_entity.id
_entity.type
_entity.pdbx_description
1 polymer ?
#
loop_
_entity_poly.entity_id
_entity_poly.type
_entity_poly.pdbx_seq_one_letter_code
_entity_poly.pdbx_strand_id
1 'polypeptide(L)' 'MAIYRTLYYGDVVVGVGGRITLPQEMREDLGIDQRDTLTVRVEETNTGARQMVLWRAEQQPEE' A
#
# COMPACT_ATOMS: atom_id res chain seq x y z
N MET A 1 -4.11 18.64 10.66
CA MET A 1 -3.62 17.41 11.29
C MET A 1 -2.61 16.80 10.34
N ALA A 2 -1.32 16.87 10.66
CA ALA A 2 -0.30 16.37 9.75
C ALA A 2 0.16 15.00 10.25
N ILE A 3 -0.24 13.95 9.55
CA ILE A 3 0.32 12.62 9.72
C ILE A 3 1.52 12.58 8.77
N TYR A 4 2.73 12.76 9.30
CA TYR A 4 3.96 12.49 8.56
C TYR A 4 4.38 11.05 8.85
N ARG A 5 4.01 10.14 7.95
CA ARG A 5 4.45 8.75 7.98
C ARG A 5 5.33 8.54 6.77
N THR A 6 6.64 8.47 6.97
CA THR A 6 7.48 7.85 5.94
C THR A 6 8.60 7.05 6.57
N LEU A 7 8.51 5.73 6.38
CA LEU A 7 9.59 4.78 6.63
C LEU A 7 10.35 4.46 5.34
N TYR A 8 9.69 4.51 4.17
CA TYR A 8 10.29 4.20 2.87
C TYR A 8 9.83 5.12 1.74
N TYR A 9 10.78 5.45 0.86
CA TYR A 9 10.56 5.99 -0.48
C TYR A 9 11.29 5.10 -1.49
N GLY A 10 10.58 4.65 -2.52
CA GLY A 10 11.16 3.84 -3.58
C GLY A 10 10.28 3.83 -4.81
N ASP A 11 10.90 3.66 -5.96
CA ASP A 11 10.19 3.55 -7.23
C ASP A 11 9.76 2.10 -7.46
N VAL A 12 8.51 1.91 -7.86
CA VAL A 12 7.98 0.61 -8.27
C VAL A 12 7.51 0.69 -9.72
N VAL A 13 7.78 -0.36 -10.49
CA VAL A 13 7.35 -0.45 -11.89
C VAL A 13 6.01 -1.17 -11.97
N VAL A 14 5.08 -0.60 -12.74
CA VAL A 14 3.80 -1.24 -13.02
C VAL A 14 4.02 -2.33 -14.07
N GLY A 15 3.78 -3.58 -13.68
CA GLY A 15 3.90 -4.73 -14.55
C GLY A 15 2.71 -4.90 -15.50
N VAL A 16 2.79 -5.92 -16.35
CA VAL A 16 1.70 -6.30 -17.26
C VAL A 16 0.42 -6.59 -16.47
N GLY A 17 -0.68 -6.00 -16.92
CA GLY A 17 -1.99 -6.10 -16.28
C GLY A 17 -2.22 -5.11 -15.12
N GLY A 18 -1.35 -4.11 -14.97
CA GLY A 18 -1.51 -3.06 -13.95
C GLY A 18 -1.11 -3.49 -12.53
N ARG A 19 -0.37 -4.59 -12.40
CA ARG A 19 0.05 -5.13 -11.10
C ARG A 19 1.27 -4.38 -10.57
N ILE A 20 1.24 -4.04 -9.29
CA ILE A 20 2.37 -3.47 -8.56
C ILE A 20 2.87 -4.54 -7.59
N THR A 21 4.18 -4.77 -7.59
CA THR A 21 4.81 -5.68 -6.62
C THR A 21 5.22 -4.87 -5.40
N LEU A 22 4.73 -5.24 -4.22
CA LEU A 22 5.21 -4.66 -2.97
C LEU A 22 6.63 -5.18 -2.69
N PRO A 23 7.63 -4.29 -2.49
CA PRO A 23 8.97 -4.67 -2.06
C PRO A 23 8.95 -5.56 -0.81
N GLN A 24 9.90 -6.48 -0.70
CA GLN A 24 9.95 -7.44 0.40
C GLN A 24 10.05 -6.75 1.77
N GLU A 25 10.97 -5.80 1.91
CA GLU A 25 11.17 -5.01 3.13
C GLU A 25 9.87 -4.32 3.60
N MET A 26 9.09 -3.75 2.67
CA MET A 26 7.82 -3.11 2.99
C MET A 26 6.78 -4.12 3.49
N ARG A 27 6.76 -5.34 2.93
CA ARG A 27 5.84 -6.38 3.39
C ARG A 27 6.19 -6.83 4.80
N GLU A 28 7.47 -7.03 5.09
CA GLU A 28 7.95 -7.43 6.42
C GLU A 28 7.63 -6.36 7.47
N ASP A 29 7.90 -5.08 7.19
CA ASP A 29 7.65 -3.98 8.12
C ASP A 29 6.15 -3.74 8.38
N LEU A 30 5.31 -3.90 7.33
CA LEU A 30 3.86 -3.80 7.46
C LEU A 30 3.24 -5.09 8.00
N GLY A 31 4.05 -6.14 8.17
CA GLY A 31 3.64 -7.47 8.59
C GLY A 31 2.66 -8.16 7.64
N ILE A 32 2.66 -7.81 6.34
CA ILE A 32 1.74 -8.32 5.32
C ILE A 32 2.20 -9.68 4.81
N ASP A 33 1.32 -10.67 4.91
CA ASP A 33 1.61 -12.06 4.55
C ASP A 33 0.85 -12.52 3.29
N GLN A 34 1.19 -13.72 2.84
CA GLN A 34 0.48 -14.35 1.73
C GLN A 34 -1.00 -14.53 2.10
N ARG A 35 -1.89 -14.27 1.12
CA ARG A 35 -3.37 -14.32 1.26
C ARG A 35 -4.00 -13.17 2.05
N ASP A 36 -3.20 -12.23 2.55
CA ASP A 36 -3.74 -11.00 3.11
C ASP A 36 -4.51 -10.23 2.03
N THR A 37 -5.72 -9.81 2.39
CA THR A 37 -6.48 -8.82 1.64
C THR A 37 -6.11 -7.43 2.13
N LEU A 38 -5.78 -6.55 1.19
CA LEU A 38 -5.50 -5.14 1.45
C LEU A 38 -6.65 -4.28 0.94
N THR A 39 -7.07 -3.33 1.76
CA THR A 39 -7.95 -2.24 1.33
C THR A 39 -7.11 -1.15 0.68
N VAL A 40 -7.59 -0.64 -0.46
CA VAL A 40 -6.93 0.43 -1.23
C VAL A 40 -7.86 1.62 -1.35
N ARG A 41 -7.32 2.82 -1.09
CA ARG A 41 -8.02 4.09 -1.30
C ARG A 41 -7.16 5.05 -2.10
N VAL A 42 -7.78 5.75 -3.04
CA VAL A 42 -7.15 6.89 -3.72
C VAL A 42 -7.54 8.16 -2.98
N GLU A 43 -6.54 8.95 -2.63
CA GLU A 43 -6.71 10.22 -1.93
C GLU A 43 -6.07 11.35 -2.70
N GLU A 44 -6.61 12.55 -2.53
CA GLU A 44 -5.97 13.78 -2.98
C GLU A 44 -5.23 14.41 -1.80
N THR A 45 -3.96 14.73 -2.01
CA THR A 45 -3.12 15.42 -1.03
C THR A 45 -3.43 16.91 -1.03
N ASN A 46 -2.96 17.62 0.00
CA ASN A 46 -3.12 19.08 0.09
C ASN A 46 -2.40 19.86 -1.04
N THR A 47 -1.52 19.20 -1.81
CA THR A 47 -0.83 19.78 -2.98
C THR A 47 -1.53 19.44 -4.30
N GLY A 48 -2.69 18.77 -4.27
CA GLY A 48 -3.42 18.32 -5.45
C GLY A 48 -2.86 17.05 -6.10
N ALA A 49 -1.77 16.49 -5.57
CA ALA A 49 -1.26 15.22 -6.03
C ALA A 49 -2.18 14.08 -5.56
N ARG A 50 -2.43 13.09 -6.42
CA ARG A 50 -3.16 11.87 -6.06
C ARG A 50 -2.20 10.83 -5.51
N GLN A 51 -2.58 10.19 -4.41
CA GLN A 51 -1.84 9.10 -3.81
C GLN A 51 -2.73 7.89 -3.58
N MET A 52 -2.12 6.71 -3.59
CA MET A 52 -2.77 5.47 -3.17
C MET A 52 -2.34 5.15 -1.73
N VAL A 53 -3.32 4.88 -0.89
CA VAL A 53 -3.11 4.43 0.49
C VAL A 53 -3.62 3.01 0.60
N LEU A 54 -2.79 2.12 1.16
CA LEU A 54 -3.08 0.71 1.33
C LEU A 54 -2.92 0.32 2.80
N TRP A 55 -3.79 -0.55 3.29
CA TRP A 55 -3.69 -1.14 4.63
C TRP A 55 -4.34 -2.52 4.63
N ARG A 56 -4.03 -3.34 5.63
CA ARG A 56 -4.69 -4.63 5.80
C ARG A 56 -6.19 -4.42 5.96
N ALA A 57 -6.99 -5.15 5.18
CA ALA A 57 -8.44 -5.11 5.30
C ALA A 57 -8.88 -5.59 6.69
N GLU A 58 -9.91 -4.97 7.25
CA GLU A 58 -10.45 -5.37 8.55
C GLU A 58 -11.02 -6.79 8.51
N GLN A 59 -11.61 -7.17 7.38
CA GLN A 59 -12.08 -8.52 7.11
C GLN A 59 -11.05 -9.21 6.23
N GLN A 60 -10.40 -10.24 6.78
CA GLN A 60 -9.62 -11.18 5.99
C GLN A 60 -10.55 -12.30 5.53
N PRO A 61 -10.45 -12.77 4.28
CA PRO A 61 -11.18 -13.97 3.86
C PRO A 61 -10.79 -15.12 4.79
N GLU A 62 -11.78 -15.85 5.31
CA GLU A 62 -11.55 -17.11 6.03
C GLU A 62 -10.93 -18.13 5.05
N GLU A 63 -9.93 -18.89 5.51
CA GLU A 63 -9.17 -19.84 4.69
C GLU A 63 -10.01 -20.89 3.95
#